data_AF-A0A432F9A1-F1
#
_entry.id   AF-A0A432F9A1-F1
#
_cell.length_a   1.000
_cell.length_b   1.000
_cell.length_c   1.000
_cell.angle_alpha   90.00
_cell.angle_beta   90.00
_cell.angle_gamma   90.00
#
_symmetry.space_group_name_H-M   'P 1'
#
loop_
_entity.id
_entity.type
_entity.pdbx_description
1 polymer ?
#
loop_
_entity_poly.entity_id
_entity_poly.type
_entity_poly.pdbx_seq_one_letter_code
_entity_poly.pdbx_strand_id
1 'polypeptide(L)'
;MAKVSMELVKQLREMTGAGMLDCKKALEEAGGDLEKAKEILRKKGLAKAAKKASRETKEGLVVAFGDENKGVLLEINCETDFVARNELFQTYAKQIAELIAKEDKFKNVGLGDVEELKKTEIQEGKDVETFIKEAIAKIGENIQIKRFARFDAPEEGKLVATYIHPPGRIGAMVEVECQPAEICGKEEVKQLVKDILLQIAAMRPEYLT
;
A
#
# COMPACT_ATOMS: atom_id res chain seq x y z
N MET A 1 -13.65 5.82 39.26
CA MET A 1 -13.14 5.21 38.01
C MET A 1 -13.87 3.90 37.81
N ALA A 2 -14.51 3.70 36.64
CA ALA A 2 -15.14 2.43 36.34
C ALA A 2 -14.06 1.33 36.39
N LYS A 3 -14.30 0.27 37.14
CA LYS A 3 -13.34 -0.84 37.31
C LYS A 3 -13.42 -1.72 36.06
N VAL A 4 -12.76 -1.30 34.98
CA VAL A 4 -12.74 -2.05 33.71
C VAL A 4 -11.98 -3.36 33.90
N SER A 5 -12.55 -4.48 33.46
CA SER A 5 -11.92 -5.80 33.60
C SER A 5 -10.71 -5.92 32.65
N MET A 6 -9.66 -6.62 33.09
CA MET A 6 -8.48 -6.89 32.25
C MET A 6 -8.82 -7.69 30.99
N GLU A 7 -9.88 -8.50 31.05
CA GLU A 7 -10.37 -9.29 29.93
C GLU A 7 -11.00 -8.41 28.84
N LEU A 8 -11.82 -7.42 29.22
CA LEU A 8 -12.34 -6.41 28.29
C LEU A 8 -11.21 -5.61 27.63
N VAL A 9 -10.16 -5.26 28.40
CA VAL A 9 -9.00 -4.56 27.85
C VAL A 9 -8.26 -5.42 26.82
N LYS A 10 -8.06 -6.72 27.12
CA LYS A 10 -7.44 -7.68 26.17
C LYS A 10 -8.27 -7.85 24.92
N GLN A 11 -9.58 -8.05 25.07
CA GLN A 11 -10.51 -8.18 23.95
C GLN A 11 -10.48 -6.94 23.05
N LEU A 12 -10.56 -5.74 23.62
CA LEU A 12 -10.48 -4.51 22.82
C LEU A 12 -9.13 -4.37 22.11
N ARG A 13 -8.03 -4.78 22.75
CA ARG A 13 -6.70 -4.79 22.13
C ARG A 13 -6.64 -5.75 20.95
N GLU A 14 -7.16 -6.96 21.08
CA GLU A 14 -7.20 -7.94 19.99
C GLU A 14 -8.03 -7.44 18.80
N MET A 15 -9.16 -6.79 19.07
CA MET A 15 -10.02 -6.23 18.02
C MET A 15 -9.41 -5.03 17.29
N THR A 16 -8.63 -4.20 18.00
CA THR A 16 -8.18 -2.89 17.46
C THR A 16 -6.70 -2.82 17.13
N GLY A 17 -5.88 -3.67 17.74
CA GLY A 17 -4.42 -3.59 17.70
C GLY A 17 -3.81 -2.46 18.53
N ALA A 18 -4.62 -1.68 19.27
CA ALA A 18 -4.12 -0.54 20.03
C ALA A 18 -3.30 -0.94 21.28
N GLY A 19 -2.51 -0.01 21.81
CA GLY A 19 -1.72 -0.23 23.01
C GLY A 19 -2.59 -0.50 24.25
N MET A 20 -2.13 -1.39 25.14
CA MET A 20 -2.88 -1.85 26.33
C MET A 20 -3.42 -0.69 27.19
N LEU A 21 -2.60 0.35 27.40
CA LEU A 21 -2.99 1.52 28.18
C LEU A 21 -4.05 2.38 27.46
N ASP A 22 -3.94 2.51 26.13
CA ASP A 22 -4.93 3.24 25.34
C ASP A 22 -6.28 2.51 25.36
N CYS A 23 -6.28 1.17 25.22
CA CYS A 23 -7.49 0.34 25.34
C CYS A 23 -8.15 0.52 26.71
N LYS A 24 -7.36 0.46 27.80
CA LYS A 24 -7.89 0.66 29.16
C LYS A 24 -8.54 2.04 29.31
N LYS A 25 -7.85 3.11 28.90
CA LYS A 25 -8.38 4.48 28.97
C LYS A 25 -9.64 4.66 28.13
N ALA A 26 -9.67 4.10 26.92
CA ALA A 26 -10.84 4.16 26.06
C ALA A 26 -12.05 3.45 26.67
N LEU A 27 -11.84 2.29 27.31
CA LEU A 27 -12.91 1.58 28.04
C LEU A 27 -13.37 2.34 29.27
N GLU A 28 -12.46 2.99 30.00
CA GLU A 28 -12.83 3.84 31.14
C GLU A 28 -13.68 5.03 30.70
N GLU A 29 -13.33 5.68 29.58
CA GLU A 29 -14.11 6.77 28.97
C GLU A 29 -15.43 6.30 28.36
N ALA A 30 -15.47 5.07 27.84
CA ALA A 30 -16.67 4.45 27.28
C ALA A 30 -17.60 3.85 28.35
N GLY A 31 -17.19 3.81 29.62
CA GLY A 31 -17.95 3.14 30.68
C GLY A 31 -18.00 1.61 30.54
N GLY A 32 -17.01 1.01 29.89
CA GLY A 32 -16.93 -0.43 29.62
C GLY A 32 -17.58 -0.88 28.30
N ASP A 33 -18.18 0.03 27.54
CA ASP A 33 -18.76 -0.27 26.22
C ASP A 33 -17.66 -0.47 25.16
N LEU A 34 -17.62 -1.65 24.54
CA LEU A 34 -16.62 -2.01 23.55
C LEU A 34 -16.73 -1.21 22.25
N GLU A 35 -17.95 -1.01 21.72
CA GLU A 35 -18.13 -0.30 20.44
C GLU A 35 -17.81 1.19 20.59
N LYS A 36 -18.25 1.79 21.68
CA LYS A 36 -17.90 3.17 22.01
C LYS A 36 -16.40 3.32 22.27
N ALA A 37 -15.75 2.36 22.94
CA ALA A 37 -14.31 2.38 23.16
C ALA A 37 -13.52 2.25 21.83
N LYS A 38 -13.98 1.41 20.89
CA LYS A 38 -13.39 1.33 19.54
C LYS A 38 -13.47 2.67 18.82
N GLU A 39 -14.61 3.34 18.86
CA GLU A 39 -14.77 4.67 18.25
C GLU A 39 -13.82 5.71 18.87
N ILE A 40 -13.68 5.70 20.20
CA ILE A 40 -12.74 6.58 20.92
C ILE A 40 -11.30 6.30 20.47
N LEU A 41 -10.91 5.02 20.41
CA LEU A 41 -9.58 4.61 19.93
C LEU A 41 -9.35 5.03 18.49
N ARG A 42 -10.34 4.90 17.61
CA ARG A 42 -10.25 5.34 16.21
C ARG A 42 -9.99 6.85 16.14
N LYS A 43 -10.82 7.66 16.80
CA LYS A 43 -10.68 9.13 16.82
C LYS A 43 -9.31 9.56 17.38
N LYS A 44 -8.86 8.95 18.48
CA LYS A 44 -7.53 9.21 19.07
C LYS A 44 -6.39 8.74 18.17
N GLY A 45 -6.55 7.60 17.50
CA GLY A 45 -5.59 7.04 16.56
C GLY A 45 -5.34 7.99 15.38
N LEU A 46 -6.43 8.51 14.78
CA LEU A 46 -6.34 9.50 13.70
C LEU A 46 -5.61 10.77 14.15
N ALA A 47 -5.88 11.26 15.36
CA ALA A 47 -5.16 12.41 15.91
C ALA A 47 -3.66 12.13 16.16
N LYS A 48 -3.31 10.92 16.64
CA LYS A 48 -1.91 10.50 16.80
C LYS A 48 -1.22 10.37 15.44
N ALA A 49 -1.91 9.85 14.43
CA ALA A 49 -1.39 9.74 13.07
C ALA A 49 -1.10 11.12 12.46
N ALA A 50 -2.01 12.08 12.63
CA ALA A 50 -1.80 13.45 12.18
C ALA A 50 -0.54 14.09 12.81
N LYS A 51 -0.26 13.81 14.09
CA LYS A 51 0.98 14.27 14.75
C LYS A 51 2.25 13.61 14.25
N LYS A 52 2.15 12.44 13.62
CA LYS A 52 3.28 11.70 13.03
C LYS A 52 3.53 12.09 11.58
N ALA A 53 2.57 12.71 10.89
CA ALA A 53 2.64 13.01 9.47
C ALA A 53 3.85 13.87 9.05
N SER A 54 4.40 14.69 9.95
CA SER A 54 5.59 15.52 9.70
C SER A 54 6.92 14.79 9.88
N ARG A 55 6.90 13.54 10.37
CA ARG A 55 8.11 12.75 10.57
C ARG A 55 8.61 12.23 9.23
N GLU A 56 9.93 12.14 9.11
CA GLU A 56 10.57 11.70 7.89
C GLU A 56 10.37 10.19 7.66
N THR A 57 10.02 9.81 6.43
CA THR A 57 9.83 8.40 6.02
C THR A 57 10.83 8.06 4.91
N LYS A 58 12.06 7.66 5.29
CA LYS A 58 13.13 7.29 4.34
C LYS A 58 13.16 5.80 4.00
N GLU A 59 12.42 4.99 4.75
CA GLU A 59 12.31 3.55 4.58
C GLU A 59 11.01 3.19 3.86
N GLY A 60 10.81 1.92 3.51
CA GLY A 60 9.60 1.47 2.83
C GLY A 60 9.85 0.37 1.81
N LEU A 61 8.89 0.22 0.89
CA LEU A 61 8.96 -0.76 -0.18
C LEU A 61 8.16 -0.33 -1.41
N VAL A 62 8.48 -0.98 -2.52
CA VAL A 62 7.74 -0.97 -3.76
C VAL A 62 6.93 -2.26 -3.83
N VAL A 63 5.61 -2.15 -4.05
CA VAL A 63 4.76 -3.29 -4.39
C VAL A 63 4.40 -3.24 -5.87
N ALA A 64 4.24 -4.43 -6.46
CA ALA A 64 3.60 -4.61 -7.74
C ALA A 64 2.23 -5.28 -7.56
N PHE A 65 1.28 -4.94 -8.42
CA PHE A 65 -0.01 -5.62 -8.50
C PHE A 65 -0.45 -5.72 -9.97
N GLY A 66 -1.12 -6.82 -10.33
CA GLY A 66 -1.68 -7.04 -11.65
C GLY A 66 -1.10 -8.27 -12.37
N ASP A 67 -1.27 -8.32 -13.68
CA ASP A 67 -0.95 -9.43 -14.59
C ASP A 67 -0.43 -8.90 -15.94
N GLU A 68 -0.43 -9.75 -16.97
CA GLU A 68 0.07 -9.43 -18.31
C GLU A 68 -0.74 -8.32 -19.01
N ASN A 69 -1.98 -8.05 -18.60
CA ASN A 69 -2.83 -6.99 -19.17
C ASN A 69 -2.83 -5.71 -18.34
N LYS A 70 -2.30 -5.75 -17.13
CA LYS A 70 -2.33 -4.61 -16.21
C LYS A 70 -1.19 -4.67 -15.20
N GLY A 71 -0.39 -3.62 -15.13
CA GLY A 71 0.69 -3.49 -14.16
C GLY A 71 0.52 -2.24 -13.31
N VAL A 72 0.64 -2.39 -12.00
CA VAL A 72 0.74 -1.29 -11.04
C VAL A 72 2.06 -1.39 -10.29
N LEU A 73 2.76 -0.27 -10.16
CA LEU A 73 3.83 -0.10 -9.17
C LEU A 73 3.43 0.98 -8.17
N LEU A 74 3.58 0.69 -6.89
CA LEU A 74 3.33 1.64 -5.81
C LEU A 74 4.53 1.67 -4.87
N GLU A 75 5.10 2.86 -4.66
CA GLU A 75 6.10 3.11 -3.63
C GLU A 75 5.42 3.71 -2.39
N ILE A 76 5.57 3.03 -1.26
CA ILE A 76 5.05 3.46 0.04
C ILE A 76 6.16 3.46 1.08
N ASN A 77 6.29 4.56 1.81
CA ASN A 77 7.36 4.79 2.76
C ASN A 77 6.88 4.70 4.22
N CYS A 78 7.81 4.34 5.10
CA CYS A 78 7.70 4.34 6.56
C CYS A 78 8.95 4.93 7.23
N GLU A 79 8.95 5.05 8.57
CA GLU A 79 10.09 5.60 9.32
C GLU A 79 11.26 4.59 9.37
N THR A 80 10.99 3.31 9.60
CA THR A 80 12.02 2.27 9.80
C THR A 80 11.89 1.05 8.86
N ASP A 81 13.00 0.34 8.66
CA ASP A 81 13.03 -0.87 7.83
C ASP A 81 12.32 -2.07 8.49
N PHE A 82 12.22 -2.08 9.82
CA PHE A 82 11.41 -3.05 10.56
C PHE A 82 9.94 -2.99 10.16
N VAL A 83 9.38 -1.78 10.00
CA VAL A 83 8.00 -1.60 9.52
C VAL A 83 7.87 -2.00 8.06
N ALA A 84 8.86 -1.70 7.20
CA ALA A 84 8.81 -2.12 5.80
C ALA A 84 8.70 -3.66 5.65
N ARG A 85 9.30 -4.43 6.57
CA ARG A 85 9.23 -5.90 6.57
C ARG A 85 8.00 -6.45 7.28
N ASN A 86 7.19 -5.61 7.91
CA ASN A 86 6.01 -6.02 8.65
C ASN A 86 4.87 -6.44 7.70
N GLU A 87 4.25 -7.60 7.97
CA GLU A 87 3.16 -8.14 7.13
C GLU A 87 1.95 -7.22 7.04
N LEU A 88 1.63 -6.51 8.13
CA LEU A 88 0.53 -5.56 8.14
C LEU A 88 0.80 -4.41 7.17
N PHE A 89 1.99 -3.82 7.22
CA PHE A 89 2.40 -2.75 6.30
C PHE A 89 2.35 -3.20 4.83
N GLN A 90 2.87 -4.39 4.52
CA GLN A 90 2.82 -4.97 3.18
C GLN A 90 1.39 -5.23 2.70
N THR A 91 0.49 -5.62 3.62
CA THR A 91 -0.93 -5.82 3.31
C THR A 91 -1.60 -4.50 2.95
N TYR A 92 -1.38 -3.45 3.75
CA TYR A 92 -1.87 -2.10 3.44
C TYR A 92 -1.38 -1.63 2.07
N ALA A 93 -0.09 -1.81 1.76
CA ALA A 93 0.50 -1.44 0.48
C ALA A 93 -0.18 -2.17 -0.70
N LYS A 94 -0.37 -3.49 -0.59
CA LYS A 94 -1.02 -4.30 -1.62
C LYS A 94 -2.47 -3.90 -1.87
N GLN A 95 -3.23 -3.61 -0.81
CA GLN A 95 -4.63 -3.17 -0.93
C GLN A 95 -4.75 -1.82 -1.66
N ILE A 96 -3.81 -0.90 -1.43
CA ILE A 96 -3.75 0.37 -2.17
C ILE A 96 -3.37 0.12 -3.63
N ALA A 97 -2.41 -0.77 -3.91
CA ALA A 97 -2.04 -1.13 -5.28
C ALA A 97 -3.20 -1.81 -6.04
N GLU A 98 -3.97 -2.66 -5.37
CA GLU A 98 -5.18 -3.27 -5.92
C GLU A 98 -6.27 -2.21 -6.22
N LEU A 99 -6.46 -1.23 -5.35
CA LEU A 99 -7.38 -0.11 -5.62
C LEU A 99 -6.93 0.66 -6.86
N ILE A 100 -5.64 1.01 -6.97
CA ILE A 100 -5.10 1.70 -8.14
C ILE A 100 -5.41 0.91 -9.42
N ALA A 101 -5.33 -0.42 -9.38
CA ALA A 101 -5.64 -1.30 -10.51
C ALA A 101 -7.14 -1.35 -10.87
N LYS A 102 -8.04 -1.06 -9.93
CA LYS A 102 -9.51 -1.07 -10.14
C LYS A 102 -10.05 0.26 -10.66
N GLU A 103 -9.39 1.35 -10.32
CA GLU A 103 -9.87 2.70 -10.58
C GLU A 103 -9.49 3.20 -11.98
N ASP A 104 -10.48 3.36 -12.85
CA ASP A 104 -10.26 3.72 -14.26
C ASP A 104 -9.57 5.07 -14.48
N LYS A 105 -9.75 6.01 -13.55
CA LYS A 105 -9.07 7.30 -13.53
C LYS A 105 -7.55 7.22 -13.42
N PHE A 106 -7.01 6.07 -13.00
CA PHE A 106 -5.57 5.83 -12.91
C PHE A 106 -5.01 5.00 -14.06
N LYS A 107 -5.78 4.75 -15.13
CA LYS A 107 -5.27 4.03 -16.31
C LYS A 107 -4.14 4.79 -17.00
N ASN A 108 -3.09 4.07 -17.39
CA ASN A 108 -1.99 4.55 -18.25
C ASN A 108 -1.30 5.83 -17.74
N VAL A 109 -0.99 5.88 -16.44
CA VAL A 109 -0.27 6.97 -15.79
C VAL A 109 1.15 6.53 -15.42
N GLY A 110 2.16 7.22 -15.96
CA GLY A 110 3.58 6.99 -15.60
C GLY A 110 3.96 7.56 -14.23
N LEU A 111 3.28 8.64 -13.83
CA LEU A 111 3.36 9.22 -12.48
C LEU A 111 1.95 9.67 -12.08
N GLY A 112 1.28 8.87 -11.26
CA GLY A 112 -0.10 9.14 -10.85
C GLY A 112 -0.25 10.24 -9.80
N ASP A 113 -1.44 10.82 -9.72
CA ASP A 113 -1.79 11.83 -8.72
C ASP A 113 -2.04 11.19 -7.34
N VAL A 114 -1.08 11.35 -6.43
CA VAL A 114 -1.14 10.82 -5.06
C VAL A 114 -2.22 11.53 -4.23
N GLU A 115 -2.51 12.80 -4.50
CA GLU A 115 -3.55 13.53 -3.76
C GLU A 115 -4.94 13.10 -4.18
N GLU A 116 -5.13 12.76 -5.46
CA GLU A 116 -6.36 12.11 -5.93
C GLU A 116 -6.51 10.69 -5.36
N LEU A 117 -5.42 9.91 -5.33
CA LEU A 117 -5.42 8.57 -4.73
C LEU A 117 -5.84 8.62 -3.25
N LYS A 118 -5.29 9.55 -2.47
CA LYS A 118 -5.63 9.74 -1.05
C LYS A 118 -7.12 9.95 -0.80
N LYS A 119 -7.82 10.62 -1.72
CA LYS A 119 -9.26 10.91 -1.64
C LYS A 119 -10.14 9.79 -2.21
N THR A 120 -9.54 8.76 -2.80
CA THR A 120 -10.27 7.66 -3.43
C THR A 120 -10.76 6.69 -2.36
N GLU A 121 -12.00 6.23 -2.51
CA GLU A 121 -12.62 5.30 -1.58
C GLU A 121 -12.01 3.90 -1.75
N ILE A 122 -11.48 3.34 -0.65
CA ILE A 122 -10.87 2.01 -0.64
C ILE A 122 -11.80 0.96 -0.02
N GLN A 123 -12.70 1.40 0.86
CA GLN A 123 -13.72 0.63 1.53
C GLN A 123 -14.93 1.53 1.74
N GLU A 124 -16.12 0.98 1.92
CA GLU A 124 -17.36 1.75 2.12
C GLU A 124 -17.17 2.86 3.18
N GLY A 125 -17.33 4.11 2.75
CA GLY A 125 -17.20 5.30 3.60
C GLY A 125 -15.78 5.61 4.09
N LYS A 126 -14.74 5.03 3.47
CA LYS A 126 -13.34 5.20 3.86
C LYS A 126 -12.43 5.44 2.66
N ASP A 127 -11.80 6.60 2.65
CA ASP A 127 -10.76 6.97 1.69
C ASP A 127 -9.38 6.39 2.06
N VAL A 128 -8.46 6.41 1.08
CA VAL A 128 -7.07 5.95 1.26
C VAL A 128 -6.34 6.76 2.35
N GLU A 129 -6.62 8.06 2.48
CA GLU A 129 -5.99 8.89 3.51
C GLU A 129 -6.34 8.42 4.92
N THR A 130 -7.63 8.16 5.18
CA THR A 130 -8.12 7.62 6.44
C THR A 130 -7.58 6.21 6.67
N PHE A 131 -7.54 5.39 5.62
CA PHE A 131 -6.99 4.05 5.67
C PHE A 131 -5.51 4.02 6.08
N ILE A 132 -4.69 4.93 5.56
CA ILE A 132 -3.28 5.09 5.98
C ILE A 132 -3.17 5.60 7.41
N LYS A 133 -4.00 6.58 7.81
CA LYS A 133 -4.00 7.07 9.20
C LYS A 133 -4.35 5.97 10.20
N GLU A 134 -5.24 5.04 9.85
CA GLU A 134 -5.53 3.84 10.64
C GLU A 134 -4.32 2.90 10.72
N ALA A 135 -3.60 2.71 9.60
CA ALA A 135 -2.34 1.94 9.59
C ALA A 135 -1.29 2.56 10.52
N ILE A 136 -1.09 3.88 10.44
CA ILE A 136 -0.17 4.63 11.32
C ILE A 136 -0.57 4.47 12.79
N ALA A 137 -1.86 4.50 13.10
CA ALA A 137 -2.34 4.33 14.47
C ALA A 137 -2.05 2.94 15.04
N LYS A 138 -2.10 1.90 14.20
CA LYS A 138 -1.80 0.50 14.59
C LYS A 138 -0.31 0.21 14.64
N ILE A 139 0.43 0.64 13.62
CA ILE A 139 1.86 0.37 13.45
C ILE A 139 2.69 1.27 14.36
N GLY A 140 2.26 2.52 14.56
CA GLY A 140 2.95 3.48 15.41
C GLY A 140 4.09 4.23 14.72
N GLU A 141 4.19 4.19 13.40
CA GLU A 141 5.13 4.98 12.59
C GLU A 141 4.39 5.74 11.49
N ASN A 142 4.94 6.87 11.06
CA ASN A 142 4.45 7.60 9.89
C ASN A 142 4.54 6.73 8.64
N ILE A 143 3.52 6.83 7.78
CA ILE A 143 3.42 6.09 6.53
C ILE A 143 2.95 7.07 5.45
N GLN A 144 3.61 7.06 4.30
CA GLN A 144 3.30 7.95 3.19
C GLN A 144 3.32 7.21 1.86
N ILE A 145 2.31 7.44 1.02
CA ILE A 145 2.40 7.07 -0.40
C ILE A 145 3.35 8.07 -1.06
N LYS A 146 4.38 7.56 -1.73
CA LYS A 146 5.37 8.39 -2.41
C LYS A 146 4.98 8.69 -3.83
N ARG A 147 4.63 7.64 -4.59
CA ARG A 147 4.26 7.68 -6.00
C ARG A 147 3.71 6.33 -6.43
N PHE A 148 3.00 6.34 -7.54
CA PHE A 148 2.59 5.12 -8.22
C PHE A 148 2.58 5.32 -9.73
N ALA A 149 2.58 4.21 -10.45
CA ALA A 149 2.38 4.13 -11.89
C ALA A 149 1.42 2.98 -12.20
N ARG A 150 0.67 3.12 -13.28
CA ARG A 150 -0.21 2.06 -13.80
C ARG A 150 -0.23 2.09 -15.32
N PHE A 151 -0.08 0.91 -15.93
CA PHE A 151 -0.25 0.71 -17.37
C PHE A 151 -1.17 -0.49 -17.62
N ASP A 152 -2.07 -0.34 -18.58
CA ASP A 152 -3.00 -1.35 -19.03
C ASP A 152 -2.64 -1.70 -20.48
N ALA A 153 -2.39 -2.99 -20.74
CA ALA A 153 -2.07 -3.54 -22.05
C ALA A 153 -3.08 -4.65 -22.44
N PRO A 154 -4.40 -4.37 -22.55
CA PRO A 154 -5.40 -5.39 -22.84
C PRO A 154 -5.48 -5.78 -24.33
N GLU A 155 -4.77 -5.06 -25.20
CA GLU A 155 -4.77 -5.27 -26.65
C GLU A 155 -3.94 -6.50 -27.03
N GLU A 156 -4.39 -7.24 -28.04
CA GLU A 156 -3.64 -8.37 -28.58
C GLU A 156 -2.26 -7.92 -29.08
N GLY A 157 -1.24 -8.70 -28.75
CA GLY A 157 0.15 -8.37 -29.10
C GLY A 157 0.83 -7.41 -28.12
N LYS A 158 0.15 -6.92 -27.08
CA LYS A 158 0.77 -6.16 -26.00
C LYS A 158 0.78 -6.94 -24.70
N LEU A 159 1.76 -6.68 -23.86
CA LEU A 159 1.74 -7.08 -22.45
C LEU A 159 2.45 -6.05 -21.59
N VAL A 160 2.07 -6.02 -20.32
CA VAL A 160 2.80 -5.31 -19.27
C VAL A 160 3.36 -6.34 -18.30
N ALA A 161 4.58 -6.11 -17.85
CA ALA A 161 5.24 -6.97 -16.88
C ALA A 161 5.89 -6.13 -15.79
N THR A 162 5.91 -6.67 -14.58
CA THR A 162 6.52 -6.03 -13.41
C THR A 162 7.56 -6.95 -12.77
N TYR A 163 8.57 -6.35 -12.16
CA TYR A 163 9.59 -7.06 -11.38
C TYR A 163 9.90 -6.29 -10.10
N ILE A 164 9.86 -6.99 -8.98
CA ILE A 164 10.27 -6.47 -7.67
C ILE A 164 11.56 -7.17 -7.26
N HIS A 165 12.65 -6.43 -7.14
CA HIS A 165 13.92 -6.98 -6.67
C HIS A 165 13.86 -7.18 -5.15
N PRO A 166 14.13 -8.39 -4.62
CA PRO A 166 14.18 -8.62 -3.18
C PRO A 166 15.18 -7.66 -2.49
N PRO A 167 14.83 -7.07 -1.33
CA PRO A 167 13.65 -7.31 -0.49
C PRO A 167 12.44 -6.42 -0.81
N GLY A 168 12.38 -5.76 -1.97
CA GLY A 168 11.27 -4.88 -2.37
C GLY A 168 11.62 -3.40 -2.43
N ARG A 169 12.92 -3.04 -2.47
CA ARG A 169 13.36 -1.64 -2.58
C ARG A 169 13.39 -1.10 -4.01
N ILE A 170 13.40 -1.99 -4.99
CA ILE A 170 13.45 -1.64 -6.41
C ILE A 170 12.31 -2.37 -7.11
N GLY A 171 11.51 -1.61 -7.85
CA GLY A 171 10.51 -2.14 -8.76
C GLY A 171 10.76 -1.63 -10.17
N ALA A 172 10.58 -2.50 -11.16
CA ALA A 172 10.62 -2.18 -12.58
C ALA A 172 9.30 -2.62 -13.23
N MET A 173 8.88 -1.89 -14.25
CA MET A 173 7.72 -2.21 -15.06
C MET A 173 8.04 -1.87 -16.51
N VAL A 174 7.59 -2.72 -17.43
CA VAL A 174 7.73 -2.51 -18.86
C VAL A 174 6.42 -2.86 -19.54
N GLU A 175 6.02 -2.04 -20.49
CA GLU A 175 5.01 -2.36 -21.50
C GLU A 175 5.74 -2.72 -22.78
N VAL A 176 5.36 -3.82 -23.42
CA VAL A 176 5.94 -4.26 -24.69
C VAL A 176 4.84 -4.52 -25.71
N GLU A 177 5.16 -4.23 -26.97
CA GLU A 177 4.36 -4.61 -28.13
C GLU A 177 5.17 -5.63 -28.96
N CYS A 178 4.52 -6.72 -29.33
CA CYS A 178 5.09 -7.83 -30.07
C CYS A 178 4.64 -7.79 -31.53
N GLN A 179 5.58 -7.96 -32.45
CA GLN A 179 5.30 -7.99 -33.87
C GLN A 179 5.96 -9.24 -34.49
N PRO A 180 5.18 -10.22 -35.00
CA PRO A 180 3.71 -10.23 -35.09
C PRO A 180 3.05 -10.56 -33.72
N ALA A 181 1.79 -10.19 -33.52
CA ALA A 181 1.13 -10.18 -32.21
C ALA A 181 1.14 -11.55 -31.48
N GLU A 182 1.10 -12.64 -32.24
CA GLU A 182 1.00 -14.01 -31.75
C GLU A 182 2.25 -14.47 -30.98
N ILE A 183 3.37 -13.74 -31.10
CA ILE A 183 4.59 -14.09 -30.35
C ILE A 183 4.53 -13.63 -28.88
N CYS A 184 3.63 -12.71 -28.53
CA CYS A 184 3.55 -12.09 -27.20
C CYS A 184 3.41 -13.13 -26.07
N GLY A 185 2.67 -14.20 -26.33
CA GLY A 185 2.44 -15.29 -25.37
C GLY A 185 3.52 -16.36 -25.32
N LYS A 186 4.58 -16.30 -26.15
CA LYS A 186 5.62 -17.32 -26.20
C LYS A 186 6.57 -17.22 -25.00
N GLU A 187 6.98 -18.37 -24.47
CA GLU A 187 7.89 -18.43 -23.31
C GLU A 187 9.22 -17.72 -23.55
N GLU A 188 9.76 -17.75 -24.78
CA GLU A 188 10.98 -17.05 -25.13
C GLU A 188 10.82 -15.52 -25.03
N VAL A 189 9.64 -14.99 -25.40
CA VAL A 189 9.32 -13.57 -25.28
C VAL A 189 9.12 -13.18 -23.83
N LYS A 190 8.40 -14.01 -23.04
CA LYS A 190 8.23 -13.78 -21.60
C LYS A 190 9.57 -13.78 -20.86
N GLN A 191 10.48 -14.67 -21.24
CA GLN A 191 11.83 -14.71 -20.69
C GLN A 191 12.64 -13.46 -21.09
N LEU A 192 12.57 -13.01 -22.34
CA LEU A 192 13.19 -11.76 -22.78
C LEU A 192 12.67 -10.55 -21.99
N VAL A 193 11.35 -10.43 -21.81
CA VAL A 193 10.72 -9.34 -21.04
C VAL A 193 11.21 -9.35 -19.59
N LYS A 194 11.35 -10.53 -18.98
CA LYS A 194 11.92 -10.68 -17.65
C LYS A 194 13.39 -10.22 -17.60
N ASP A 195 14.20 -10.56 -18.59
CA ASP A 195 15.60 -10.15 -18.66
C ASP A 195 15.72 -8.63 -18.85
N ILE A 196 14.85 -8.02 -19.65
CA ILE A 196 14.72 -6.56 -19.77
C ILE A 196 14.40 -5.93 -18.41
N LEU A 197 13.43 -6.47 -17.66
CA LEU A 197 13.08 -5.97 -16.33
C LEU A 197 14.26 -6.05 -15.34
N LEU A 198 15.02 -7.14 -15.37
CA LEU A 198 16.24 -7.30 -14.55
C LEU A 198 17.28 -6.24 -14.93
N GLN A 199 17.45 -5.98 -16.22
CA GLN A 199 18.37 -4.94 -16.70
C GLN A 199 17.90 -3.53 -16.30
N ILE A 200 16.61 -3.22 -16.40
CA ILE A 200 16.05 -1.93 -15.94
C ILE A 200 16.33 -1.74 -14.44
N ALA A 201 16.06 -2.76 -13.63
CA ALA A 201 16.29 -2.70 -12.18
C ALA A 201 17.76 -2.49 -11.82
N ALA A 202 18.69 -3.08 -12.58
CA ALA A 202 20.13 -2.98 -12.34
C ALA A 202 20.75 -1.68 -12.89
N MET A 203 20.39 -1.29 -14.12
CA MET A 203 21.08 -0.24 -14.87
C MET A 203 20.42 1.12 -14.77
N ARG A 204 19.13 1.19 -14.38
CA ARG A 204 18.35 2.44 -14.28
C ARG A 204 18.43 3.31 -15.55
N PRO A 205 18.10 2.76 -16.74
CA PRO A 205 18.06 3.57 -17.96
C PRO A 205 17.03 4.69 -17.80
N GLU A 206 17.38 5.90 -18.25
CA GLU A 206 16.50 7.07 -18.17
C GLU A 206 15.63 7.24 -19.43
N TYR A 207 16.02 6.60 -20.53
CA TYR A 207 15.38 6.72 -21.85
C TYR A 207 15.30 5.36 -22.54
N LEU A 208 14.30 5.20 -23.41
CA LEU A 208 14.13 4.00 -24.24
C LEU A 208 15.04 4.02 -25.48
N THR A 209 15.27 5.20 -26.05
CA THR A 209 16.03 5.47 -27.28
C THR A 209 16.75 6.80 -27.20
#